data_AF-A0A0S1B4M6-F1
#
_entry.id   AF-A0A0S1B4M6-F1
#
_cell.length_a   1.000
_cell.length_b   1.000
_cell.length_c   1.000
_cell.angle_alpha   90.00
_cell.angle_beta   90.00
_cell.angle_gamma   90.00
#
_symmetry.space_group_name_H-M   'P 1'
#
loop_
_entity.id
_entity.type
_entity.pdbx_description
1 polymer ?
#
loop_
_entity_poly.entity_id
_entity_poly.type
_entity_poly.pdbx_seq_one_letter_code
_entity_poly.pdbx_strand_id
1 'polypeptide(L)' 'MWQTTFFASVATLCVLAAVHAMRRKPRDVSALPALSDEGKALLRSGRKIAAIRACRRQCGASLLEANRAIARHAA' A
#
# COMPACT_ATOMS: atom_id res chain seq x y z
N MET A 1 42.11 -8.15 5.20
CA MET A 1 40.92 -8.80 4.60
C MET A 1 39.63 -8.64 5.42
N TRP A 2 39.57 -7.78 6.46
CA TRP A 2 38.38 -7.55 7.30
C TRP A 2 37.66 -6.22 7.00
N GLN A 3 38.28 -5.32 6.22
CA GLN A 3 37.76 -3.96 5.99
C GLN A 3 36.55 -3.93 5.04
N THR A 4 36.54 -4.78 4.01
CA THR A 4 35.53 -4.76 2.93
C THR A 4 34.17 -5.30 3.38
N THR A 5 34.15 -6.24 4.32
CA THR A 5 32.91 -6.82 4.86
C THR A 5 32.15 -5.84 5.75
N PHE A 6 32.87 -5.01 6.52
CA PHE A 6 32.27 -3.95 7.33
C PHE A 6 31.57 -2.90 6.47
N PHE A 7 32.22 -2.40 5.42
CA PHE A 7 31.61 -1.41 4.52
C PHE A 7 30.39 -1.97 3.78
N ALA A 8 30.44 -3.23 3.34
CA ALA A 8 29.30 -3.89 2.72
C ALA A 8 28.11 -4.02 3.69
N SER A 9 28.39 -4.34 4.96
CA SER A 9 27.36 -4.46 5.99
C SER A 9 26.73 -3.11 6.34
N VAL A 10 27.53 -2.06 6.49
CA VAL A 10 27.06 -0.69 6.74
C VAL A 10 26.26 -0.17 5.55
N ALA A 11 26.74 -0.36 4.31
CA ALA A 11 26.01 0.04 3.12
C ALA A 11 24.65 -0.68 3.01
N THR A 12 24.62 -1.99 3.30
CA THR A 12 23.38 -2.77 3.33
C THR A 12 22.43 -2.26 4.40
N LEU A 13 22.93 -1.95 5.60
CA LEU A 13 22.13 -1.39 6.69
C LEU A 13 21.58 0.00 6.34
N CYS A 14 22.37 0.86 5.71
CA CYS A 14 21.94 2.18 5.25
C CYS A 14 20.83 2.09 4.18
N VAL A 15 20.98 1.18 3.21
CA VAL A 15 19.96 0.94 2.18
C VAL A 15 18.68 0.41 2.81
N LEU A 16 18.78 -0.56 3.73
CA LEU A 16 17.63 -1.08 4.46
C LEU A 16 16.92 0.00 5.29
N ALA A 17 17.68 0.83 6.00
CA ALA A 17 17.12 1.94 6.77
C ALA A 17 16.44 2.97 5.87
N ALA A 18 17.02 3.31 4.72
CA ALA A 18 16.41 4.20 3.74
C ALA A 18 15.12 3.60 3.15
N VAL A 19 15.11 2.31 2.80
CA VAL A 19 13.91 1.61 2.34
C VAL A 19 12.84 1.56 3.43
N HIS A 20 13.23 1.37 4.69
CA HIS A 20 12.30 1.37 5.81
C HIS A 20 11.74 2.76 6.10
N ALA A 21 12.53 3.82 5.96
CA ALA A 21 12.08 5.21 6.05
C ALA A 21 11.16 5.61 4.87
N MET A 22 11.43 5.08 3.67
CA MET A 22 10.56 5.23 2.49
C MET A 22 9.26 4.44 2.60
N ARG A 23 9.25 3.33 3.36
CA ARG A 23 8.00 2.73 3.85
C ARG A 23 7.38 3.63 4.93
N ARG A 24 7.04 4.86 4.55
CA ARG A 24 6.23 5.74 5.38
C ARG A 24 4.98 4.99 5.81
N LYS A 25 4.71 5.11 7.11
CA LYS A 25 3.59 4.56 7.87
C LYS A 25 2.32 4.47 7.00
N PRO A 26 1.64 3.31 6.93
CA PRO A 26 0.36 3.19 6.23
C PRO A 26 -0.51 4.35 6.69
N ARG A 27 -0.96 5.19 5.76
CA ARG A 27 -1.82 6.32 6.14
C ARG A 27 -3.04 5.72 6.81
N ASP A 28 -3.45 6.32 7.92
CA ASP A 28 -4.50 5.80 8.80
C ASP A 28 -5.74 5.43 7.97
N VAL A 29 -5.92 4.11 7.77
CA VAL A 29 -6.90 3.53 6.85
C VAL A 29 -8.34 3.69 7.36
N SER A 30 -8.45 4.16 8.60
CA SER A 30 -9.68 4.51 9.32
C SER A 30 -10.28 5.82 8.80
N ALA A 31 -9.46 6.68 8.19
CA ALA A 31 -9.89 7.94 7.59
C ALA A 31 -10.11 7.85 6.07
N LEU A 32 -9.94 6.67 5.45
CA LEU A 32 -10.26 6.50 4.04
C LEU A 32 -11.77 6.71 3.87
N PRO A 33 -12.20 7.63 2.98
CA PRO A 33 -13.62 7.87 2.75
C PRO A 33 -14.30 6.54 2.40
N ALA A 34 -15.54 6.38 2.87
CA ALA A 34 -16.36 5.22 2.55
C ALA A 34 -16.27 4.95 1.04
N LEU A 35 -16.03 3.69 0.67
CA LEU A 35 -15.84 3.28 -0.72
C LEU A 35 -16.93 3.93 -1.59
N SER A 36 -16.55 4.64 -2.64
CA SER A 36 -17.50 5.29 -3.54
C SER A 36 -18.51 4.30 -4.10
N ASP A 37 -19.71 4.77 -4.43
CA ASP A 37 -20.77 3.89 -4.91
C ASP A 37 -20.40 3.19 -6.22
N GLU A 38 -19.55 3.83 -7.03
CA GLU A 38 -18.87 3.22 -8.18
C GLU A 38 -17.99 2.04 -7.78
N GLY A 39 -17.17 2.19 -6.74
CA GLY A 39 -16.34 1.12 -6.18
C GLY A 39 -17.17 -0.06 -5.66
N LYS A 40 -18.28 0.23 -4.97
CA LYS A 40 -19.23 -0.80 -4.50
C LYS A 40 -19.92 -1.51 -5.67
N ALA A 41 -20.34 -0.79 -6.70
CA ALA A 41 -20.94 -1.37 -7.90
C ALA A 41 -19.94 -2.27 -8.65
N LEU A 42 -18.67 -1.85 -8.75
CA LEU A 42 -17.59 -2.65 -9.34
C LEU A 42 -17.34 -3.94 -8.54
N LEU A 43 -17.33 -3.85 -7.22
CA LEU A 43 -17.23 -5.00 -6.32
C LEU A 43 -18.39 -5.99 -6.51
N ARG A 44 -19.64 -5.50 -6.51
CA ARG A 44 -20.84 -6.33 -6.74
C ARG A 44 -20.83 -7.01 -8.11
N SER A 45 -20.25 -6.36 -9.12
CA SER A 45 -20.07 -6.95 -10.46
C SER A 45 -18.89 -7.92 -10.60
N GLY A 46 -18.20 -8.29 -9.50
CA GLY A 46 -17.03 -9.17 -9.53
C GLY A 46 -15.74 -8.52 -10.05
N ARG A 47 -15.76 -7.22 -10.38
CA ARG A 47 -14.63 -6.49 -10.98
C ARG A 47 -13.71 -5.89 -9.90
N LYS A 48 -13.14 -6.76 -9.05
CA LYS A 48 -12.31 -6.37 -7.90
C LYS A 48 -11.11 -5.49 -8.29
N ILE A 49 -10.42 -5.81 -9.39
CA ILE A 49 -9.26 -5.02 -9.86
C ILE A 49 -9.67 -3.60 -10.27
N ALA A 50 -10.84 -3.45 -10.92
CA ALA A 50 -11.37 -2.15 -11.29
C ALA A 50 -11.75 -1.32 -10.06
N ALA A 51 -12.37 -1.94 -9.06
CA ALA A 51 -12.65 -1.30 -7.77
C ALA A 51 -11.36 -0.82 -7.09
N ILE A 52 -10.30 -1.65 -7.08
CA ILE A 52 -8.99 -1.28 -6.51
C ILE A 52 -8.41 -0.08 -7.24
N ARG A 53 -8.44 -0.08 -8.58
CA ARG A 53 -7.97 1.05 -9.39
C ARG A 53 -8.76 2.34 -9.12
N ALA A 54 -10.09 2.25 -8.98
CA ALA A 54 -10.94 3.39 -8.66
C ALA A 54 -10.61 3.96 -7.28
N CYS A 55 -10.50 3.10 -6.26
CA CYS A 55 -10.11 3.49 -4.90
C CYS A 55 -8.72 4.14 -4.85
N ARG A 56 -7.74 3.61 -5.58
CA ARG A 56 -6.39 4.23 -5.68
C ARG A 56 -6.41 5.60 -6.33
N ARG A 57 -7.22 5.81 -7.38
CA ARG A 57 -7.33 7.10 -8.07
C ARG A 57 -8.00 8.16 -7.20
N GLN A 58 -9.05 7.79 -6.47
CA GLN A 58 -9.78 8.72 -5.61
C GLN A 58 -9.02 9.07 -4.33
N CYS A 59 -8.36 8.10 -3.70
CA CYS A 59 -7.76 8.28 -2.37
C CYS A 59 -6.23 8.49 -2.40
N GLY A 60 -5.58 8.31 -3.56
CA GLY A 60 -4.12 8.27 -3.66
C GLY A 60 -3.48 7.10 -2.90
N ALA A 61 -4.28 6.11 -2.52
CA ALA A 61 -3.87 5.00 -1.67
C ALA A 61 -2.90 4.05 -2.39
N SER A 62 -2.02 3.43 -1.62
CA SER A 62 -1.18 2.32 -2.10
C SER A 62 -2.05 1.12 -2.51
N LEU A 63 -1.47 0.20 -3.29
CA LEU A 63 -2.19 -1.01 -3.72
C LEU A 63 -2.68 -1.84 -2.53
N LEU A 64 -1.84 -1.97 -1.50
CA LEU A 64 -2.17 -2.71 -0.28
C LEU A 64 -3.34 -2.08 0.46
N GLU A 65 -3.35 -0.75 0.60
CA GLU A 65 -4.41 -0.01 1.27
C GLU A 65 -5.74 -0.10 0.52
N ALA A 66 -5.71 0.08 -0.80
CA ALA A 66 -6.91 -0.04 -1.62
C ALA A 66 -7.50 -1.46 -1.59
N ASN A 67 -6.66 -2.49 -1.58
CA ASN A 67 -7.13 -3.87 -1.44
C ASN A 67 -7.75 -4.12 -0.05
N ARG A 68 -7.15 -3.59 1.02
CA ARG A 68 -7.72 -3.68 2.38
C ARG A 68 -9.06 -2.99 2.49
N ALA A 69 -9.21 -1.79 1.91
CA ALA A 69 -10.47 -1.05 1.93
C ALA A 69 -11.58 -1.85 1.24
N ILE A 70 -11.28 -2.46 0.10
CA ILE A 70 -12.23 -3.27 -0.68
C ILE A 70 -12.55 -4.60 0.01
N ALA A 71 -11.57 -5.23 0.67
CA ALA A 71 -11.79 -6.47 1.41
C ALA A 71 -12.83 -6.30 2.54
N ARG A 72 -12.90 -5.12 3.18
CA ARG A 72 -13.94 -4.82 4.20
C ARG A 72 -15.36 -4.77 3.64
N HIS A 73 -15.51 -4.54 2.34
CA HIS A 73 -16.81 -4.41 1.66
C HIS A 73 -17.19 -5.64 0.81
N ALA A 74 -16.34 -6.66 0.80
CA ALA A 74 -16.57 -7.90 0.05
C ALA A 74 -17.18 -9.02 0.92
N ALA A 75 -17.68 -8.68 2.12
CA ALA A 75 -18.39 -9.58 3.02
C ALA A 75 -19.85 -9.75 2.59
#